data_AF-A0A2G6JCM8-F1
#
_entry.id   AF-A0A2G6JCM8-F1
#
_cell.length_a   1.000
_cell.length_b   1.000
_cell.length_c   1.000
_cell.angle_alpha   90.00
_cell.angle_beta   90.00
_cell.angle_gamma   90.00
#
_symmetry.space_group_name_H-M   'P 1'
#
loop_
_entity.id
_entity.type
_entity.pdbx_description
1 polymer ?
#
loop_
_entity_poly.entity_id
_entity_poly.type
_entity_poly.pdbx_seq_one_letter_code
_entity_poly.pdbx_strand_id
1 'polypeptide(L)'
;MTTQLRQDDTQIASMAFDHLCQVVAIDSQSDERSDTIPSTEGQRVLAAAVADFFAGLGAAVDRDDFANVIARFPGRGAGADAAPLALMVHLDTARGTAAVDALSVLEAWDGGPIPYPKNPRLRVGVDTYPAVAEFVGQDVVFGPGDAPFGLDDKLGLTHLMSLARLLKDNPQIPHPPLYLIGRPDEEVGRMEAVVGLAAYLADAGVTSGYTVDGILPFEVNVENFNAAHAAVRFPSRAVPVARQARAYGVQIGGVNTHGATAKAEGYRAATRFGAELLAQLRAGGAEPVPLAFTSNELRDCDGYLELALTGDDAAARLAAACEAVIGPHLPRGASWSVDPAETAPAEADGAVDDMLAFVARLLASDPGFPLAAEASEGRQGYSAPFRARSPSAGGVVLDVRLRDFDPDGLEARKAHIAELARGQAGAEVSIVDQYVNMGPRLADRPELRRWALDAARAVGVRVREVPIRGGTGVDPFLDKGVAVANVGTGYFAPESEKEITSLQMMAAHARWLVELVARAAHG
;
A
#
# COMPACT_ATOMS: atom_id res chain seq x y z
N MET A 1 9.24 -31.20 14.15
CA MET A 1 9.85 -31.88 12.99
C MET A 1 9.45 -31.08 11.77
N THR A 2 10.40 -30.70 10.91
CA THR A 2 10.12 -30.02 9.64
C THR A 2 9.50 -31.01 8.66
N THR A 3 8.48 -30.60 7.90
CA THR A 3 7.88 -31.38 6.83
C THR A 3 8.91 -31.62 5.72
N GLN A 4 8.91 -32.83 5.18
CA GLN A 4 9.81 -33.19 4.10
C GLN A 4 9.06 -33.06 2.77
N LEU A 5 9.44 -32.06 1.98
CA LEU A 5 8.98 -31.90 0.60
C LEU A 5 9.81 -32.75 -0.36
N ARG A 6 9.17 -33.21 -1.44
CA ARG A 6 9.85 -33.88 -2.56
C ARG A 6 10.73 -32.93 -3.37
N GLN A 7 10.39 -31.65 -3.37
CA GLN A 7 11.03 -30.61 -4.14
C GLN A 7 12.20 -29.96 -3.38
N ASP A 8 13.28 -29.66 -4.10
CA ASP A 8 14.34 -28.77 -3.62
C ASP A 8 13.97 -27.28 -3.83
N ASP A 9 14.81 -26.37 -3.32
CA ASP A 9 14.52 -24.93 -3.36
C ASP A 9 14.47 -24.37 -4.79
N THR A 10 15.32 -24.87 -5.69
CA THR A 10 15.35 -24.45 -7.09
C THR A 10 14.05 -24.84 -7.80
N GLN A 11 13.56 -26.06 -7.55
CA GLN A 11 12.28 -26.54 -8.11
C GLN A 11 11.09 -25.73 -7.57
N ILE A 12 11.08 -25.42 -6.28
CA ILE A 12 10.02 -24.60 -5.69
C ILE A 12 10.09 -23.17 -6.25
N ALA A 13 11.28 -22.58 -6.34
CA ALA A 13 11.49 -21.24 -6.88
C ALA A 13 11.01 -21.13 -8.33
N SER A 14 11.37 -22.09 -9.19
CA SER A 14 10.94 -22.12 -10.60
C SER A 14 9.42 -22.21 -10.70
N MET A 15 8.79 -23.10 -9.92
CA MET A 15 7.33 -23.24 -9.91
C MET A 15 6.64 -21.95 -9.44
N ALA A 16 7.14 -21.33 -8.37
CA ALA A 16 6.56 -20.09 -7.86
C ALA A 16 6.74 -18.93 -8.85
N PHE A 17 7.89 -18.85 -9.52
CA PHE A 17 8.13 -17.88 -10.58
C PHE A 17 7.17 -18.06 -11.77
N ASP A 18 6.91 -19.31 -12.19
CA ASP A 18 5.95 -19.60 -13.25
C ASP A 18 4.53 -19.16 -12.85
N HIS A 19 4.12 -19.41 -11.60
CA HIS A 19 2.84 -18.93 -11.07
C HIS A 19 2.79 -17.40 -11.05
N LEU A 20 3.85 -16.73 -10.59
CA LEU A 20 3.93 -15.26 -10.58
C LEU A 20 3.76 -14.70 -11.99
N CYS A 21 4.49 -15.23 -12.96
CA CYS A 21 4.38 -14.82 -14.37
C CYS A 21 2.95 -14.95 -14.91
N GLN A 22 2.20 -15.99 -14.51
CA GLN A 22 0.82 -16.19 -14.93
C GLN A 22 -0.12 -15.10 -14.38
N VAL A 23 0.02 -14.74 -13.10
CA VAL A 23 -0.91 -13.80 -12.46
C VAL A 23 -0.58 -12.35 -12.78
N VAL A 24 0.70 -11.97 -12.92
CA VAL A 24 1.09 -10.59 -13.28
C VAL A 24 0.77 -10.25 -14.74
N ALA A 25 0.61 -11.26 -15.60
CA ALA A 25 0.21 -11.08 -17.00
C ALA A 25 -1.29 -10.75 -17.18
N ILE A 26 -2.09 -10.85 -16.12
CA ILE A 26 -3.53 -10.53 -16.15
C ILE A 26 -3.74 -9.16 -15.50
N ASP A 27 -4.33 -8.20 -16.23
CA ASP A 27 -4.73 -6.94 -15.61
C ASP A 27 -5.84 -7.19 -14.58
N SER A 28 -5.67 -6.66 -13.38
CA SER A 28 -6.64 -6.77 -12.30
C SER A 28 -6.74 -5.48 -11.48
N GLN A 29 -6.30 -4.33 -12.01
CA GLN A 29 -6.35 -3.09 -11.25
C GLN A 29 -7.77 -2.75 -10.78
N SER A 30 -7.90 -2.19 -9.58
CA SER A 30 -9.18 -1.70 -9.07
C SER A 30 -9.53 -0.32 -9.63
N ASP A 31 -10.82 0.04 -9.59
CA ASP A 31 -11.32 1.36 -9.97
C ASP A 31 -12.27 1.92 -8.91
N GLU A 32 -11.76 2.84 -8.10
CA GLU A 32 -12.51 3.58 -7.07
C GLU A 32 -13.71 4.37 -7.60
N ARG A 33 -13.77 4.61 -8.92
CA ARG A 33 -14.87 5.32 -9.60
C ARG A 33 -16.01 4.42 -10.01
N SER A 34 -15.79 3.11 -10.01
CA SER A 34 -16.80 2.11 -10.38
C SER A 34 -17.87 2.02 -9.30
N ASP A 35 -19.10 1.65 -9.66
CA ASP A 35 -20.19 1.34 -8.74
C ASP A 35 -20.49 -0.17 -8.63
N THR A 36 -19.72 -1.02 -9.32
CA THR A 36 -19.89 -2.48 -9.33
C THR A 36 -18.82 -3.18 -8.51
N ILE A 37 -19.12 -4.36 -7.94
CA ILE A 37 -18.12 -5.25 -7.33
C ILE A 37 -18.06 -6.57 -8.13
N PRO A 38 -16.87 -7.00 -8.60
CA PRO A 38 -15.60 -6.27 -8.61
C PRO A 38 -15.67 -4.96 -9.41
N SER A 39 -14.80 -4.01 -9.11
CA SER A 39 -14.76 -2.70 -9.75
C SER A 39 -14.32 -2.76 -11.21
N THR A 40 -13.57 -3.79 -11.61
CA THR A 40 -13.09 -4.00 -12.97
C THR A 40 -13.28 -5.44 -13.45
N GLU A 41 -13.41 -5.61 -14.76
CA GLU A 41 -13.54 -6.94 -15.38
C GLU A 41 -12.26 -7.78 -15.22
N GLY A 42 -11.09 -7.14 -15.18
CA GLY A 42 -9.80 -7.80 -15.00
C GLY A 42 -9.75 -8.68 -13.75
N GLN A 43 -10.34 -8.21 -12.65
CA GLN A 43 -10.47 -9.01 -11.42
C GLN A 43 -11.32 -10.26 -11.62
N ARG A 44 -12.42 -10.19 -12.40
CA ARG A 44 -13.24 -11.38 -12.73
C ARG A 44 -12.47 -12.37 -13.59
N VAL A 45 -11.65 -11.88 -14.53
CA VAL A 45 -10.77 -12.72 -15.36
C VAL A 45 -9.74 -13.45 -14.50
N LEU A 46 -9.06 -12.73 -13.61
CA LEU A 46 -8.10 -13.34 -12.68
C LEU A 46 -8.80 -14.34 -11.74
N ALA A 47 -9.96 -13.98 -11.18
CA ALA A 47 -10.76 -14.87 -10.35
C ALA A 47 -11.11 -16.19 -11.07
N ALA A 48 -11.50 -16.13 -12.34
CA ALA A 48 -11.78 -17.32 -13.14
C ALA A 48 -10.52 -18.19 -13.35
N ALA A 49 -9.39 -17.58 -13.70
CA ALA A 49 -8.13 -18.30 -13.89
C ALA A 49 -7.66 -19.00 -12.60
N VAL A 50 -7.77 -18.32 -11.46
CA VAL A 50 -7.43 -18.86 -10.13
C VAL A 50 -8.39 -20.00 -9.74
N ALA A 51 -9.68 -19.84 -10.00
CA ALA A 51 -10.67 -20.89 -9.76
C ALA A 51 -10.36 -22.16 -10.56
N ASP A 52 -10.04 -22.03 -11.86
CA ASP A 52 -9.67 -23.14 -12.72
C ASP A 52 -8.38 -23.82 -12.25
N PHE A 53 -7.39 -23.04 -11.82
CA PHE A 53 -6.14 -23.55 -11.27
C PHE A 53 -6.39 -24.44 -10.03
N PHE A 54 -7.11 -23.93 -9.03
CA PHE A 54 -7.40 -24.69 -7.81
C PHE A 54 -8.30 -25.90 -8.07
N ALA A 55 -9.29 -25.78 -8.95
CA ALA A 55 -10.12 -26.91 -9.38
C ALA A 55 -9.27 -28.02 -10.05
N GLY A 56 -8.30 -27.64 -10.88
CA GLY A 56 -7.34 -28.57 -11.50
C GLY A 56 -6.48 -29.33 -10.48
N LEU A 57 -6.25 -28.78 -9.29
CA LEU A 57 -5.56 -29.46 -8.19
C LEU A 57 -6.50 -30.35 -7.35
N GLY A 58 -7.81 -30.26 -7.56
CA GLY A 58 -8.85 -31.05 -6.91
C GLY A 58 -9.56 -30.32 -5.77
N ALA A 59 -9.54 -28.98 -5.74
CA ALA A 59 -10.38 -28.20 -4.84
C ALA A 59 -11.86 -28.26 -5.25
N ALA A 60 -12.76 -28.20 -4.28
CA ALA A 60 -14.14 -27.76 -4.55
C ALA A 60 -14.14 -26.23 -4.57
N VAL A 61 -14.47 -25.62 -5.70
CA VAL A 61 -14.38 -24.17 -5.88
C VAL A 61 -15.77 -23.57 -6.01
N ASP A 62 -16.07 -22.60 -5.14
CA ASP A 62 -17.25 -21.75 -5.25
C ASP A 62 -16.84 -20.33 -5.65
N ARG A 63 -17.78 -19.61 -6.27
CA ARG A 63 -17.68 -18.17 -6.51
C ARG A 63 -18.98 -17.51 -6.12
N ASP A 64 -18.92 -16.46 -5.31
CA ASP A 64 -20.09 -15.68 -4.93
C ASP A 64 -20.41 -14.57 -5.94
N ASP A 65 -21.46 -13.80 -5.67
CA ASP A 65 -21.93 -12.73 -6.55
C ASP A 65 -20.90 -11.59 -6.73
N PHE A 66 -19.99 -11.45 -5.76
CA PHE A 66 -18.89 -10.50 -5.82
C PHE A 66 -17.64 -11.08 -6.48
N ALA A 67 -17.69 -12.31 -6.97
CA ALA A 67 -16.56 -13.01 -7.56
C ALA A 67 -15.41 -13.32 -6.57
N ASN A 68 -15.70 -13.41 -5.26
CA ASN A 68 -14.77 -14.06 -4.34
C ASN A 68 -14.56 -15.50 -4.78
N VAL A 69 -13.31 -15.92 -4.96
CA VAL A 69 -12.97 -17.32 -5.24
C VAL A 69 -12.77 -18.05 -3.92
N ILE A 70 -13.50 -19.13 -3.69
CA ILE A 70 -13.41 -19.92 -2.45
C ILE A 70 -13.03 -21.35 -2.81
N ALA A 71 -11.75 -21.67 -2.74
CA ALA A 71 -11.23 -23.01 -3.02
C ALA A 71 -11.10 -23.83 -1.72
N ARG A 72 -11.85 -24.93 -1.64
CA ARG A 72 -11.93 -25.80 -0.47
C ARG A 72 -11.17 -27.09 -0.68
N PHE A 73 -10.23 -27.38 0.22
CA PHE A 73 -9.51 -28.65 0.29
C PHE A 73 -9.87 -29.40 1.57
N PRO A 74 -10.14 -30.71 1.50
CA PRO A 74 -10.42 -31.51 2.70
C PRO A 74 -9.17 -31.62 3.58
N GLY A 75 -9.36 -31.69 4.89
CA GLY A 75 -8.28 -31.92 5.85
C GLY A 75 -7.61 -33.28 5.66
N ARG A 76 -6.36 -33.40 6.12
CA ARG A 76 -5.56 -34.62 5.99
C ARG A 76 -4.77 -34.94 7.26
N GLY A 77 -4.57 -36.24 7.50
CA GLY A 77 -3.77 -36.74 8.61
C GLY A 77 -4.31 -36.25 9.96
N ALA A 78 -3.43 -35.74 10.81
CA ALA A 78 -3.80 -35.22 12.13
C ALA A 78 -4.79 -34.03 12.09
N GLY A 79 -4.86 -33.31 10.96
CA GLY A 79 -5.77 -32.18 10.79
C GLY A 79 -7.11 -32.54 10.15
N ALA A 80 -7.38 -33.81 9.83
CA ALA A 80 -8.61 -34.18 9.09
C ALA A 80 -9.89 -33.68 9.77
N ASP A 81 -9.93 -33.73 11.10
CA ASP A 81 -11.08 -33.32 11.93
C ASP A 81 -10.84 -31.98 12.67
N ALA A 82 -9.77 -31.25 12.33
CA ALA A 82 -9.48 -29.95 12.93
C ALA A 82 -10.42 -28.86 12.36
N ALA A 83 -10.55 -27.75 13.10
CA ALA A 83 -11.28 -26.59 12.60
C ALA A 83 -10.63 -26.08 11.29
N PRO A 84 -11.42 -25.69 10.28
CA PRO A 84 -10.87 -25.18 9.03
C PRO A 84 -10.02 -23.93 9.21
N LEU A 85 -8.99 -23.80 8.37
CA LEU A 85 -8.13 -22.63 8.29
C LEU A 85 -8.38 -21.88 6.97
N ALA A 86 -8.63 -20.58 7.05
CA ALA A 86 -8.72 -19.71 5.89
C ALA A 86 -7.39 -19.02 5.58
N LEU A 87 -6.97 -19.01 4.31
CA LEU A 87 -5.86 -18.20 3.80
C LEU A 87 -6.42 -17.31 2.69
N MET A 88 -6.28 -16.01 2.85
CA MET A 88 -6.92 -15.00 2.01
C MET A 88 -5.86 -14.12 1.35
N VAL A 89 -6.10 -13.78 0.09
CA VAL A 89 -5.34 -12.82 -0.70
C VAL A 89 -6.34 -11.91 -1.41
N HIS A 90 -5.89 -10.74 -1.85
CA HIS A 90 -6.69 -9.92 -2.77
C HIS A 90 -6.29 -10.17 -4.23
N LEU A 91 -7.24 -9.97 -5.13
CA LEU A 91 -7.11 -10.22 -6.56
C LEU A 91 -6.84 -8.93 -7.33
N ASP A 92 -7.23 -7.81 -6.78
CA ASP A 92 -6.95 -6.53 -7.39
C ASP A 92 -5.49 -6.11 -7.21
N THR A 93 -5.16 -5.02 -7.87
CA THR A 93 -3.93 -4.29 -7.66
C THR A 93 -4.29 -2.82 -7.62
N ALA A 94 -3.50 -1.99 -6.93
CA ALA A 94 -3.71 -0.55 -6.94
C ALA A 94 -3.85 0.03 -8.36
N ARG A 95 -4.71 1.05 -8.50
CA ARG A 95 -5.00 1.72 -9.78
C ARG A 95 -3.72 2.30 -10.40
N GLY A 96 -3.51 2.06 -11.68
CA GLY A 96 -2.27 2.45 -12.38
C GLY A 96 -1.19 1.36 -12.42
N THR A 97 -1.42 0.21 -11.75
CA THR A 97 -0.67 -1.02 -12.00
C THR A 97 -0.88 -1.49 -13.43
N ALA A 98 0.18 -2.01 -14.05
CA ALA A 98 0.14 -2.56 -15.40
C ALA A 98 0.40 -4.06 -15.38
N ALA A 99 -0.37 -4.81 -16.16
CA ALA A 99 -0.04 -6.20 -16.48
C ALA A 99 1.29 -6.26 -17.24
N VAL A 100 2.10 -7.28 -16.94
CA VAL A 100 3.42 -7.47 -17.55
C VAL A 100 3.55 -8.88 -18.15
N ASP A 101 3.94 -8.93 -19.42
CA ASP A 101 4.11 -10.21 -20.13
C ASP A 101 5.38 -10.97 -19.72
N ALA A 102 6.38 -10.26 -19.18
CA ALA A 102 7.66 -10.83 -18.79
C ALA A 102 8.29 -10.07 -17.62
N LEU A 103 8.77 -10.83 -16.65
CA LEU A 103 9.59 -10.34 -15.54
C LEU A 103 11.07 -10.53 -15.84
N SER A 104 11.89 -9.64 -15.29
CA SER A 104 13.36 -9.73 -15.36
C SER A 104 13.91 -10.41 -14.11
N VAL A 105 14.99 -11.16 -14.28
CA VAL A 105 15.74 -11.77 -13.17
C VAL A 105 17.18 -11.26 -13.21
N LEU A 106 17.65 -10.70 -12.11
CA LEU A 106 19.03 -10.29 -11.90
C LEU A 106 19.69 -11.28 -10.95
N GLU A 107 20.51 -12.17 -11.52
CA GLU A 107 21.16 -13.25 -10.79
C GLU A 107 22.19 -12.75 -9.77
N ALA A 108 22.23 -13.39 -8.60
CA ALA A 108 23.21 -13.15 -7.54
C ALA A 108 23.47 -11.65 -7.26
N TRP A 109 22.39 -10.88 -7.08
CA TRP A 109 22.45 -9.43 -7.00
C TRP A 109 23.38 -8.93 -5.90
N ASP A 110 24.28 -8.01 -6.22
CA ASP A 110 25.33 -7.53 -5.32
C ASP A 110 24.89 -6.35 -4.42
N GLY A 111 23.65 -5.89 -4.55
CA GLY A 111 23.11 -4.74 -3.83
C GLY A 111 23.28 -3.40 -4.56
N GLY A 112 23.90 -3.40 -5.75
CA GLY A 112 24.01 -2.24 -6.63
C GLY A 112 22.68 -1.85 -7.30
N PRO A 113 22.63 -0.76 -8.09
CA PRO A 113 21.39 -0.30 -8.71
C PRO A 113 20.74 -1.34 -9.64
N ILE A 114 19.44 -1.58 -9.47
CA ILE A 114 18.65 -2.45 -10.34
C ILE A 114 18.37 -1.76 -11.70
N PRO A 115 18.59 -2.45 -12.84
CA PRO A 115 18.52 -1.84 -14.16
C PRO A 115 17.09 -1.87 -14.76
N TYR A 116 16.18 -1.03 -14.25
CA TYR A 116 14.81 -0.93 -14.77
C TYR A 116 14.77 -0.47 -16.24
N PRO A 117 14.30 -1.31 -17.19
CA PRO A 117 14.40 -1.02 -18.62
C PRO A 117 13.68 0.24 -19.09
N LYS A 118 12.51 0.55 -18.52
CA LYS A 118 11.69 1.69 -18.93
C LYS A 118 11.85 2.93 -18.06
N ASN A 119 12.60 2.84 -16.95
CA ASN A 119 12.89 3.99 -16.11
C ASN A 119 14.32 3.93 -15.53
N PRO A 120 15.34 4.24 -16.36
CA PRO A 120 16.75 4.18 -15.97
C PRO A 120 17.15 5.29 -14.98
N ARG A 121 16.21 6.10 -14.46
CA ARG A 121 16.47 7.09 -13.42
C ARG A 121 16.30 6.52 -12.01
N LEU A 122 15.55 5.43 -11.86
CA LEU A 122 15.39 4.76 -10.57
C LEU A 122 16.74 4.25 -10.08
N ARG A 123 16.99 4.40 -8.78
CA ARG A 123 18.21 3.93 -8.13
C ARG A 123 17.82 3.00 -6.99
N VAL A 124 17.21 1.86 -7.30
CA VAL A 124 16.91 0.83 -6.28
C VAL A 124 18.18 0.04 -6.02
N GLY A 125 18.74 0.19 -4.82
CA GLY A 125 19.97 -0.44 -4.36
C GLY A 125 20.20 -0.09 -2.90
N VAL A 126 21.14 -0.77 -2.24
CA VAL A 126 21.34 -0.67 -0.78
C VAL A 126 21.67 0.75 -0.33
N ASP A 127 22.38 1.52 -1.16
CA ASP A 127 22.75 2.91 -0.86
C ASP A 127 21.53 3.85 -0.81
N THR A 128 20.54 3.64 -1.69
CA THR A 128 19.33 4.47 -1.75
C THR A 128 18.26 3.97 -0.79
N TYR A 129 18.10 2.65 -0.71
CA TYR A 129 17.08 1.96 0.07
C TYR A 129 17.69 0.82 0.88
N PRO A 130 18.22 1.09 2.08
CA PRO A 130 18.87 0.06 2.90
C PRO A 130 18.00 -1.18 3.20
N ALA A 131 16.67 -1.06 3.11
CA ALA A 131 15.73 -2.17 3.30
C ALA A 131 15.94 -3.32 2.32
N VAL A 132 16.44 -3.06 1.11
CA VAL A 132 16.65 -4.10 0.08
C VAL A 132 17.87 -4.99 0.36
N ALA A 133 18.65 -4.70 1.40
CA ALA A 133 19.83 -5.49 1.76
C ALA A 133 19.53 -6.98 1.99
N GLU A 134 18.29 -7.32 2.31
CA GLU A 134 17.87 -8.71 2.48
C GLU A 134 17.85 -9.53 1.19
N PHE A 135 17.84 -8.88 0.02
CA PHE A 135 17.90 -9.55 -1.28
C PHE A 135 19.33 -9.70 -1.82
N VAL A 136 20.36 -9.21 -1.13
CA VAL A 136 21.76 -9.33 -1.57
C VAL A 136 22.16 -10.80 -1.63
N GLY A 137 22.77 -11.19 -2.75
CA GLY A 137 23.17 -12.56 -3.08
C GLY A 137 22.04 -13.44 -3.61
N GLN A 138 20.84 -12.90 -3.78
CA GLN A 138 19.67 -13.62 -4.32
C GLN A 138 19.42 -13.25 -5.79
N ASP A 139 18.58 -14.04 -6.46
CA ASP A 139 18.17 -13.77 -7.84
C ASP A 139 16.94 -12.88 -7.82
N VAL A 140 17.16 -11.58 -7.97
CA VAL A 140 16.14 -10.54 -7.81
C VAL A 140 15.21 -10.51 -9.02
N VAL A 141 13.91 -10.58 -8.75
CA VAL A 141 12.83 -10.50 -9.74
C VAL A 141 12.26 -9.09 -9.74
N PHE A 142 12.15 -8.46 -10.91
CA PHE A 142 11.68 -7.08 -11.06
C PHE A 142 10.95 -6.84 -12.39
N GLY A 143 10.09 -5.82 -12.38
CA GLY A 143 9.32 -5.40 -13.56
C GLY A 143 10.03 -4.36 -14.44
N PRO A 144 9.33 -3.78 -15.44
CA PRO A 144 9.93 -2.84 -16.39
C PRO A 144 10.30 -1.46 -15.82
N GLY A 145 9.63 -1.02 -14.74
CA GLY A 145 9.88 0.24 -14.03
C GLY A 145 9.12 1.47 -14.54
N ASP A 146 8.15 1.33 -15.44
CA ASP A 146 7.23 2.41 -15.85
C ASP A 146 5.93 2.47 -15.03
N ALA A 147 5.56 1.37 -14.38
CA ALA A 147 4.40 1.25 -13.50
C ALA A 147 4.66 0.12 -12.48
N PRO A 148 3.90 0.06 -11.37
CA PRO A 148 3.80 -1.14 -10.54
C PRO A 148 3.33 -2.32 -11.40
N PHE A 149 3.70 -3.55 -11.02
CA PHE A 149 3.26 -4.77 -11.72
C PHE A 149 2.45 -5.72 -10.82
N GLY A 150 2.20 -5.31 -9.58
CA GLY A 150 1.18 -5.89 -8.72
C GLY A 150 1.71 -7.02 -7.87
N LEU A 151 2.92 -6.89 -7.29
CA LEU A 151 3.35 -7.85 -6.27
C LEU A 151 2.39 -7.86 -5.08
N ASP A 152 1.82 -6.71 -4.75
CA ASP A 152 0.67 -6.53 -3.87
C ASP A 152 -0.65 -6.79 -4.65
N ASP A 153 -1.40 -7.86 -4.43
CA ASP A 153 -1.09 -9.08 -3.65
C ASP A 153 -0.97 -10.32 -4.55
N LYS A 154 -0.55 -10.14 -5.81
CA LYS A 154 -0.33 -11.28 -6.70
C LYS A 154 0.83 -12.17 -6.23
N LEU A 155 1.73 -11.66 -5.40
CA LEU A 155 2.75 -12.46 -4.74
C LEU A 155 2.16 -13.35 -3.63
N GLY A 156 1.23 -12.85 -2.82
CA GLY A 156 0.46 -13.68 -1.88
C GLY A 156 -0.34 -14.75 -2.61
N LEU A 157 -1.03 -14.39 -3.69
CA LEU A 157 -1.75 -15.34 -4.56
C LEU A 157 -0.80 -16.41 -5.12
N THR A 158 0.39 -16.02 -5.57
CA THR A 158 1.45 -16.91 -6.02
C THR A 158 1.86 -17.90 -4.92
N HIS A 159 1.97 -17.43 -3.67
CA HIS A 159 2.27 -18.30 -2.52
C HIS A 159 1.14 -19.30 -2.24
N LEU A 160 -0.13 -18.89 -2.35
CA LEU A 160 -1.26 -19.81 -2.20
C LEU A 160 -1.33 -20.86 -3.32
N MET A 161 -1.09 -20.45 -4.57
CA MET A 161 -1.02 -21.37 -5.70
C MET A 161 0.10 -22.40 -5.52
N SER A 162 1.27 -21.93 -5.06
CA SER A 162 2.44 -22.77 -4.77
C SER A 162 2.19 -23.71 -3.59
N LEU A 163 1.56 -23.24 -2.51
CA LEU A 163 1.13 -24.05 -1.38
C LEU A 163 0.21 -25.20 -1.84
N ALA A 164 -0.85 -24.88 -2.59
CA ALA A 164 -1.80 -25.88 -3.07
C ALA A 164 -1.12 -26.95 -3.92
N ARG A 165 -0.19 -26.54 -4.80
CA ARG A 165 0.58 -27.47 -5.62
C ARG A 165 1.51 -28.36 -4.77
N LEU A 166 2.21 -27.79 -3.81
CA LEU A 166 3.08 -28.55 -2.91
C LEU A 166 2.30 -29.56 -2.07
N LEU A 167 1.14 -29.20 -1.52
CA LEU A 167 0.28 -30.11 -0.77
C LEU A 167 -0.32 -31.22 -1.65
N LYS A 168 -0.60 -30.93 -2.93
CA LYS A 168 -1.02 -31.95 -3.90
C LYS A 168 0.08 -32.97 -4.15
N ASP A 169 1.30 -32.51 -4.36
CA ASP A 169 2.46 -33.36 -4.69
C ASP A 169 3.03 -34.10 -3.48
N ASN A 170 2.69 -33.65 -2.26
CA ASN A 170 3.16 -34.20 -0.99
C ASN A 170 1.99 -34.64 -0.08
N PRO A 171 1.25 -35.71 -0.43
CA PRO A 171 0.03 -36.13 0.28
C PRO A 171 0.25 -36.58 1.73
N GLN A 172 1.50 -36.81 2.14
CA GLN A 172 1.87 -37.17 3.52
C GLN A 172 1.79 -36.01 4.52
N ILE A 173 1.70 -34.76 4.04
CA ILE A 173 1.71 -33.57 4.91
C ILE A 173 0.32 -33.40 5.54
N PRO A 174 0.21 -33.40 6.87
CA PRO A 174 -1.07 -33.15 7.54
C PRO A 174 -1.44 -31.67 7.43
N HIS A 175 -2.73 -31.37 7.33
CA HIS A 175 -3.27 -30.00 7.35
C HIS A 175 -4.76 -30.04 7.74
N PRO A 176 -5.31 -28.98 8.34
CA PRO A 176 -6.76 -28.85 8.53
C PRO A 176 -7.48 -28.74 7.18
N PRO A 177 -8.82 -28.81 7.14
CA PRO A 177 -9.56 -28.32 5.97
C PRO A 177 -9.09 -26.90 5.63
N LEU A 178 -8.78 -26.63 4.37
CA LEU A 178 -8.26 -25.34 3.92
C LEU A 178 -9.28 -24.63 3.06
N TYR A 179 -9.43 -23.33 3.32
CA TYR A 179 -10.16 -22.38 2.50
C TYR A 179 -9.12 -21.40 1.91
N LEU A 180 -8.76 -21.58 0.64
CA LEU A 180 -7.89 -20.64 -0.08
C LEU A 180 -8.78 -19.66 -0.83
N ILE A 181 -8.64 -18.37 -0.53
CA ILE A 181 -9.62 -17.36 -0.93
C ILE A 181 -8.93 -16.22 -1.67
N GLY A 182 -9.47 -15.85 -2.82
CA GLY A 182 -9.14 -14.61 -3.52
C GLY A 182 -10.33 -13.65 -3.48
N ARG A 183 -10.15 -12.47 -2.90
CA ARG A 183 -11.21 -11.43 -2.81
C ARG A 183 -10.93 -10.26 -3.77
N PRO A 184 -11.96 -9.60 -4.32
CA PRO A 184 -11.78 -8.38 -5.10
C PRO A 184 -11.70 -7.13 -4.22
N ASP A 185 -11.35 -6.02 -4.86
CA ASP A 185 -11.51 -4.63 -4.41
C ASP A 185 -11.00 -4.35 -2.97
N GLU A 186 -9.87 -4.96 -2.57
CA GLU A 186 -9.20 -4.63 -1.31
C GLU A 186 -8.65 -3.19 -1.35
N GLU A 187 -7.98 -2.83 -2.44
CA GLU A 187 -7.22 -1.58 -2.60
C GLU A 187 -8.11 -0.33 -2.53
N VAL A 188 -9.38 -0.51 -2.87
CA VAL A 188 -10.42 0.54 -2.83
C VAL A 188 -11.32 0.43 -1.61
N GLY A 189 -10.98 -0.45 -0.65
CA GLY A 189 -11.61 -0.56 0.66
C GLY A 189 -13.05 -1.09 0.64
N ARG A 190 -13.44 -1.89 -0.35
CA ARG A 190 -14.84 -2.35 -0.49
C ARG A 190 -15.11 -3.53 0.44
N MET A 191 -15.53 -3.20 1.66
CA MET A 191 -15.84 -4.19 2.67
C MET A 191 -17.11 -4.99 2.35
N GLU A 192 -18.00 -4.47 1.49
CA GLU A 192 -19.20 -5.18 1.03
C GLU A 192 -18.86 -6.54 0.41
N ALA A 193 -17.73 -6.62 -0.30
CA ALA A 193 -17.24 -7.84 -0.92
C ALA A 193 -17.00 -8.97 0.11
N VAL A 194 -16.68 -8.64 1.36
CA VAL A 194 -16.29 -9.63 2.37
C VAL A 194 -17.30 -9.83 3.50
N VAL A 195 -18.36 -9.02 3.62
CA VAL A 195 -19.40 -9.23 4.64
C VAL A 195 -20.08 -10.60 4.47
N GLY A 196 -20.46 -10.92 3.23
CA GLY A 196 -21.07 -12.22 2.90
C GLY A 196 -20.09 -13.37 3.08
N LEU A 197 -18.85 -13.19 2.63
CA LEU A 197 -17.77 -14.16 2.79
C LEU A 197 -17.49 -14.45 4.28
N ALA A 198 -17.41 -13.44 5.13
CA ALA A 198 -17.18 -13.61 6.56
C ALA A 198 -18.29 -14.43 7.23
N ALA A 199 -19.55 -14.17 6.88
CA ALA A 199 -20.68 -14.98 7.35
C ALA A 199 -20.57 -16.43 6.87
N TYR A 200 -20.27 -16.63 5.58
CA TYR A 200 -20.07 -17.96 4.99
C TYR A 200 -18.97 -18.76 5.70
N LEU A 201 -17.82 -18.15 5.97
CA LEU A 201 -16.72 -18.83 6.67
C LEU A 201 -17.10 -19.20 8.11
N ALA A 202 -17.76 -18.30 8.83
CA ALA A 202 -18.24 -18.58 10.18
C ALA A 202 -19.26 -19.73 10.20
N ASP A 203 -20.22 -19.75 9.27
CA ASP A 203 -21.20 -20.82 9.12
C ASP A 203 -20.55 -22.16 8.74
N ALA A 204 -19.43 -22.12 8.01
CA ALA A 204 -18.60 -23.27 7.68
C ALA A 204 -17.70 -23.75 8.84
N GLY A 205 -17.77 -23.10 10.01
CA GLY A 205 -16.99 -23.44 11.20
C GLY A 205 -15.54 -22.97 11.18
N VAL A 206 -15.19 -22.05 10.28
CA VAL A 206 -13.86 -21.41 10.26
C VAL A 206 -13.75 -20.50 11.48
N THR A 207 -12.73 -20.70 12.29
CA THR A 207 -12.46 -19.85 13.48
C THR A 207 -11.14 -19.08 13.37
N SER A 208 -10.31 -19.42 12.39
CA SER A 208 -8.94 -18.95 12.24
C SER A 208 -8.62 -18.72 10.78
N GLY A 209 -7.84 -17.68 10.49
CA GLY A 209 -7.29 -17.47 9.18
C GLY A 209 -6.11 -16.51 9.15
N TYR A 210 -5.55 -16.38 7.96
CA TYR A 210 -4.54 -15.38 7.64
C TYR A 210 -4.90 -14.66 6.36
N THR A 211 -4.73 -13.34 6.33
CA THR A 211 -4.39 -12.66 5.08
C THR A 211 -2.91 -12.94 4.76
N VAL A 212 -2.60 -13.21 3.51
CA VAL A 212 -1.22 -13.45 3.03
C VAL A 212 -0.82 -12.23 2.22
N ASP A 213 -0.84 -11.08 2.89
CA ASP A 213 -0.88 -9.74 2.29
C ASP A 213 0.07 -8.79 3.06
N GLY A 214 1.08 -9.36 3.72
CA GLY A 214 2.13 -8.60 4.38
C GLY A 214 3.27 -8.27 3.43
N ILE A 215 4.03 -7.22 3.72
CA ILE A 215 5.07 -6.74 2.82
C ILE A 215 6.39 -7.47 3.07
N LEU A 216 6.89 -7.42 4.31
CA LEU A 216 8.23 -7.87 4.60
C LEU A 216 8.34 -9.40 4.57
N PRO A 217 9.52 -9.94 4.21
CA PRO A 217 9.77 -11.35 4.30
C PRO A 217 9.46 -11.96 5.68
N PHE A 218 8.62 -12.99 5.67
CA PHE A 218 8.25 -13.76 6.86
C PHE A 218 7.73 -12.89 8.00
N GLU A 219 7.05 -11.78 7.68
CA GLU A 219 6.43 -10.98 8.71
C GLU A 219 5.18 -11.65 9.28
N VAL A 220 4.96 -11.46 10.57
CA VAL A 220 3.74 -11.89 11.23
C VAL A 220 3.13 -10.67 11.89
N ASN A 221 1.92 -10.34 11.48
CA ASN A 221 1.21 -9.19 12.02
C ASN A 221 -0.06 -9.65 12.72
N VAL A 222 -0.20 -9.16 13.95
CA VAL A 222 -1.38 -9.41 14.80
C VAL A 222 -1.96 -8.10 15.32
N GLU A 223 -1.53 -6.97 14.74
CA GLU A 223 -1.98 -5.62 15.08
C GLU A 223 -1.88 -4.74 13.83
N ASN A 224 -2.76 -3.75 13.72
CA ASN A 224 -2.75 -2.72 12.68
C ASN A 224 -3.11 -1.35 13.26
N PHE A 225 -3.06 -0.29 12.46
CA PHE A 225 -3.49 1.03 12.94
C PHE A 225 -5.00 1.08 13.21
N ASN A 226 -5.40 1.98 14.11
CA ASN A 226 -6.71 2.63 14.02
C ASN A 226 -6.61 3.79 13.03
N ALA A 227 -7.69 4.07 12.30
CA ALA A 227 -7.69 5.06 11.24
C ALA A 227 -8.89 6.01 11.29
N ALA A 228 -8.62 7.29 11.00
CA ALA A 228 -9.62 8.30 10.74
C ALA A 228 -9.22 9.16 9.53
N HIS A 229 -10.20 9.80 8.90
CA HIS A 229 -10.03 10.76 7.81
C HIS A 229 -10.59 12.10 8.25
N ALA A 230 -9.75 13.14 8.20
CA ALA A 230 -10.19 14.53 8.34
C ALA A 230 -10.23 15.23 6.98
N ALA A 231 -11.35 15.88 6.66
CA ALA A 231 -11.48 16.79 5.52
C ALA A 231 -11.57 18.23 6.03
N VAL A 232 -10.60 19.06 5.65
CA VAL A 232 -10.53 20.48 6.03
C VAL A 232 -10.88 21.33 4.82
N ARG A 233 -11.99 22.07 4.89
CA ARG A 233 -12.48 22.95 3.82
C ARG A 233 -11.98 24.38 4.05
N PHE A 234 -11.46 24.99 2.99
CA PHE A 234 -11.04 26.38 2.93
C PHE A 234 -11.96 27.14 1.97
N PRO A 235 -12.71 28.16 2.42
CA PRO A 235 -13.65 28.88 1.57
C PRO A 235 -12.95 29.82 0.61
N SER A 236 -13.54 30.02 -0.57
CA SER A 236 -13.02 30.95 -1.57
C SER A 236 -12.93 32.38 -1.06
N ARG A 237 -11.84 33.08 -1.41
CA ARG A 237 -11.69 34.52 -1.16
C ARG A 237 -10.91 35.18 -2.30
N ALA A 238 -11.33 36.37 -2.73
CA ALA A 238 -10.61 37.10 -3.77
C ALA A 238 -9.27 37.64 -3.25
N VAL A 239 -8.21 37.44 -4.02
CA VAL A 239 -6.86 37.99 -3.77
C VAL A 239 -6.38 38.72 -5.01
N PRO A 240 -5.96 40.00 -4.90
CA PRO A 240 -5.44 40.73 -6.05
C PRO A 240 -4.10 40.17 -6.50
N VAL A 241 -3.92 40.06 -7.81
CA VAL A 241 -2.65 39.67 -8.45
C VAL A 241 -2.01 40.89 -9.07
N ALA A 242 -0.70 41.07 -8.86
CA ALA A 242 0.02 42.22 -9.39
C ALA A 242 -0.02 42.24 -10.93
N ARG A 243 -0.26 43.43 -11.53
CA ARG A 243 -0.38 43.56 -12.99
C ARG A 243 0.86 43.11 -13.77
N GLN A 244 2.04 43.23 -13.19
CA GLN A 244 3.29 42.77 -13.81
C GLN A 244 3.59 41.28 -13.57
N ALA A 245 2.72 40.55 -12.87
CA ALA A 245 2.95 39.15 -12.59
C ALA A 245 2.74 38.27 -13.84
N ARG A 246 3.47 37.17 -13.89
CA ARG A 246 3.31 36.10 -14.88
C ARG A 246 2.88 34.83 -14.16
N ALA A 247 2.01 34.05 -14.81
CA ALA A 247 1.58 32.76 -14.31
C ALA A 247 2.58 31.68 -14.72
N TYR A 248 2.87 30.76 -13.81
CA TYR A 248 3.75 29.62 -14.00
C TYR A 248 3.07 28.36 -13.50
N GLY A 249 3.06 27.33 -14.34
CA GLY A 249 2.65 25.98 -13.97
C GLY A 249 3.85 25.15 -13.51
N VAL A 250 3.66 24.36 -12.46
CA VAL A 250 4.63 23.37 -11.97
C VAL A 250 3.97 22.02 -11.91
N GLN A 251 4.41 21.11 -12.78
CA GLN A 251 4.10 19.68 -12.66
C GLN A 251 4.98 19.10 -11.55
N ILE A 252 4.36 18.46 -10.56
CA ILE A 252 5.03 17.84 -9.42
C ILE A 252 4.75 16.34 -9.47
N GLY A 253 5.81 15.55 -9.64
CA GLY A 253 5.78 14.11 -9.39
C GLY A 253 6.34 13.82 -8.02
N GLY A 254 5.54 13.24 -7.14
CA GLY A 254 5.94 12.97 -5.75
C GLY A 254 6.73 11.69 -5.58
N VAL A 255 6.98 11.32 -4.32
CA VAL A 255 7.49 9.99 -3.99
C VAL A 255 6.31 9.15 -3.54
N ASN A 256 5.82 8.28 -4.44
CA ASN A 256 4.77 7.33 -4.12
C ASN A 256 5.31 6.21 -3.23
N THR A 257 4.56 5.85 -2.20
CA THR A 257 4.89 4.76 -1.26
C THR A 257 3.61 4.25 -0.61
N HIS A 258 3.56 2.97 -0.29
CA HIS A 258 2.56 2.47 0.65
C HIS A 258 2.75 3.09 2.04
N GLY A 259 1.65 3.24 2.79
CA GLY A 259 1.66 3.87 4.12
C GLY A 259 2.60 3.19 5.13
N ALA A 260 2.86 1.90 4.95
CA ALA A 260 3.79 1.15 5.81
C ALA A 260 5.26 1.39 5.50
N THR A 261 5.61 1.75 4.25
CA THR A 261 7.00 1.96 3.81
C THR A 261 7.39 3.43 3.69
N ALA A 262 6.46 4.34 3.98
CA ALA A 262 6.61 5.79 3.83
C ALA A 262 7.94 6.36 4.35
N LYS A 263 8.45 5.92 5.51
CA LYS A 263 9.75 6.38 6.03
C LYS A 263 10.94 5.84 5.25
N ALA A 264 10.94 4.54 4.98
CA ALA A 264 12.05 3.87 4.30
C ALA A 264 12.24 4.40 2.88
N GLU A 265 11.13 4.65 2.19
CA GLU A 265 11.14 5.15 0.82
C GLU A 265 11.13 6.69 0.74
N GLY A 266 10.75 7.37 1.82
CA GLY A 266 10.68 8.83 1.89
C GLY A 266 9.49 9.41 1.13
N TYR A 267 8.29 8.92 1.46
CA TYR A 267 7.01 9.44 0.99
C TYR A 267 7.00 10.96 0.98
N ARG A 268 6.48 11.53 -0.11
CA ARG A 268 6.29 12.97 -0.26
C ARG A 268 5.06 13.26 -1.10
N ALA A 269 4.02 13.77 -0.45
CA ALA A 269 2.79 14.21 -1.11
C ALA A 269 3.00 15.51 -1.91
N ALA A 270 2.24 15.71 -3.00
CA ALA A 270 2.33 16.94 -3.79
C ALA A 270 1.93 18.18 -2.97
N THR A 271 0.96 18.03 -2.07
CA THR A 271 0.50 19.10 -1.15
C THR A 271 1.64 19.60 -0.27
N ARG A 272 2.49 18.68 0.21
CA ARG A 272 3.69 19.02 0.98
C ARG A 272 4.71 19.75 0.12
N PHE A 273 5.00 19.25 -1.09
CA PHE A 273 5.91 19.93 -2.00
C PHE A 273 5.41 21.32 -2.37
N GLY A 274 4.11 21.50 -2.63
CA GLY A 274 3.51 22.80 -2.87
C GLY A 274 3.75 23.77 -1.70
N ALA A 275 3.56 23.31 -0.47
CA ALA A 275 3.80 24.13 0.72
C ALA A 275 5.28 24.50 0.90
N GLU A 276 6.19 23.55 0.71
CA GLU A 276 7.64 23.76 0.79
C GLU A 276 8.15 24.69 -0.33
N LEU A 277 7.63 24.57 -1.55
CA LEU A 277 7.95 25.47 -2.67
C LEU A 277 7.55 26.92 -2.36
N LEU A 278 6.33 27.15 -1.85
CA LEU A 278 5.91 28.50 -1.47
C LEU A 278 6.78 29.07 -0.34
N ALA A 279 7.12 28.24 0.65
CA ALA A 279 8.03 28.64 1.73
C ALA A 279 9.42 29.01 1.19
N GLN A 280 9.99 28.20 0.29
CA GLN A 280 11.29 28.43 -0.33
C GLN A 280 11.32 29.72 -1.15
N LEU A 281 10.28 29.97 -1.95
CA LEU A 281 10.14 31.20 -2.73
C LEU A 281 10.04 32.44 -1.82
N ARG A 282 9.21 32.37 -0.78
CA ARG A 282 9.06 33.45 0.22
C ARG A 282 10.35 33.73 0.97
N ALA A 283 11.08 32.69 1.38
CA ALA A 283 12.39 32.83 2.02
C ALA A 283 13.42 33.49 1.09
N GLY A 284 13.31 33.28 -0.22
CA GLY A 284 14.09 33.96 -1.25
C GLY A 284 13.63 35.38 -1.60
N GLY A 285 12.64 35.93 -0.88
CA GLY A 285 12.12 37.28 -1.10
C GLY A 285 11.11 37.41 -2.25
N ALA A 286 10.61 36.29 -2.80
CA ALA A 286 9.50 36.32 -3.73
C ALA A 286 8.15 36.46 -3.01
N GLU A 287 7.16 37.01 -3.71
CA GLU A 287 5.77 37.10 -3.24
C GLU A 287 4.87 36.22 -4.13
N PRO A 288 4.96 34.87 -4.03
CA PRO A 288 4.13 33.99 -4.85
C PRO A 288 2.66 34.11 -4.48
N VAL A 289 1.81 34.20 -5.49
CA VAL A 289 0.34 34.12 -5.36
C VAL A 289 -0.14 32.82 -6.00
N PRO A 290 -0.50 31.79 -5.22
CA PRO A 290 -1.08 30.56 -5.76
C PRO A 290 -2.37 30.86 -6.52
N LEU A 291 -2.51 30.29 -7.71
CA LEU A 291 -3.68 30.44 -8.59
C LEU A 291 -4.56 29.19 -8.55
N ALA A 292 -3.93 28.01 -8.60
CA ALA A 292 -4.60 26.72 -8.55
C ALA A 292 -3.67 25.67 -7.95
N PHE A 293 -4.26 24.65 -7.33
CA PHE A 293 -3.54 23.45 -6.94
C PHE A 293 -4.44 22.24 -7.12
N THR A 294 -3.98 21.23 -7.84
CA THR A 294 -4.72 20.00 -8.10
C THR A 294 -3.85 18.80 -7.77
N SER A 295 -4.30 17.93 -6.87
CA SER A 295 -3.68 16.62 -6.70
C SER A 295 -4.13 15.68 -7.81
N ASN A 296 -3.24 14.80 -8.27
CA ASN A 296 -3.65 13.70 -9.13
C ASN A 296 -4.59 12.77 -8.34
N GLU A 297 -5.67 12.32 -8.99
CA GLU A 297 -6.67 11.47 -8.34
C GLU A 297 -6.12 10.08 -7.97
N LEU A 298 -5.15 9.60 -8.75
CA LEU A 298 -4.60 8.24 -8.69
C LEU A 298 -3.29 8.15 -7.91
N ARG A 299 -2.46 9.19 -8.03
CA ARG A 299 -1.19 9.29 -7.33
C ARG A 299 -1.25 10.52 -6.45
N ASP A 300 -1.62 10.34 -5.18
CA ASP A 300 -1.75 11.45 -4.23
C ASP A 300 -0.44 12.26 -4.06
N CYS A 301 0.68 11.64 -4.41
CA CYS A 301 1.99 12.23 -4.42
C CYS A 301 2.22 13.17 -5.59
N ASP A 302 1.44 13.06 -6.66
CA ASP A 302 1.53 13.88 -7.85
C ASP A 302 0.53 15.03 -7.81
N GLY A 303 0.87 16.14 -8.45
CA GLY A 303 0.00 17.30 -8.51
C GLY A 303 0.50 18.38 -9.44
N TYR A 304 -0.34 19.39 -9.59
CA TYR A 304 -0.07 20.57 -10.39
C TYR A 304 -0.29 21.82 -9.55
N LEU A 305 0.73 22.66 -9.46
CA LEU A 305 0.67 23.96 -8.80
C LEU A 305 0.77 25.05 -9.87
N GLU A 306 -0.21 25.93 -9.92
CA GLU A 306 -0.15 27.16 -10.69
C GLU A 306 0.05 28.34 -9.74
N LEU A 307 1.01 29.22 -10.03
CA LEU A 307 1.26 30.42 -9.23
C LEU A 307 1.65 31.63 -10.09
N ALA A 308 1.33 32.82 -9.60
CA ALA A 308 1.79 34.07 -10.16
C ALA A 308 3.06 34.57 -9.44
N LEU A 309 4.05 35.01 -10.22
CA LEU A 309 5.30 35.60 -9.73
C LEU A 309 5.61 36.90 -10.47
N THR A 310 6.28 37.81 -9.78
CA THR A 310 6.77 39.08 -10.35
C THR A 310 8.30 39.06 -10.48
N GLY A 311 8.82 39.74 -11.51
CA GLY A 311 10.24 39.98 -11.72
C GLY A 311 10.80 39.21 -12.91
N ASP A 312 11.79 39.79 -13.58
CA ASP A 312 12.37 39.24 -14.82
C ASP A 312 13.11 37.91 -14.59
N ASP A 313 13.53 37.64 -13.35
CA ASP A 313 14.21 36.43 -12.91
C ASP A 313 13.25 35.37 -12.29
N ALA A 314 11.93 35.60 -12.33
CA ALA A 314 10.94 34.75 -11.67
C ALA A 314 11.02 33.27 -12.09
N ALA A 315 11.20 33.01 -13.39
CA ALA A 315 11.35 31.65 -13.90
C ALA A 315 12.60 30.94 -13.34
N ALA A 316 13.72 31.66 -13.23
CA ALA A 316 14.96 31.12 -12.69
C ALA A 316 14.84 30.85 -11.19
N ARG A 317 14.20 31.76 -10.43
CA ARG A 317 13.90 31.56 -9.01
C ARG A 317 12.99 30.36 -8.77
N LEU A 318 11.96 30.19 -9.61
CA LEU A 318 11.05 29.05 -9.54
C LEU A 318 11.78 27.72 -9.81
N ALA A 319 12.58 27.66 -10.87
CA ALA A 319 13.38 26.47 -11.18
C ALA A 319 14.38 26.14 -10.06
N ALA A 320 15.06 27.14 -9.50
CA ALA A 320 15.98 26.96 -8.37
C ALA A 320 15.25 26.47 -7.10
N ALA A 321 14.02 26.96 -6.85
CA ALA A 321 13.20 26.47 -5.76
C ALA A 321 12.78 25.00 -5.97
N CYS A 322 12.39 24.63 -7.20
CA CYS A 322 12.07 23.24 -7.55
C CYS A 322 13.27 22.32 -7.36
N GLU A 323 14.45 22.72 -7.83
CA GLU A 323 15.67 21.94 -7.64
C GLU A 323 16.04 21.79 -6.16
N ALA A 324 15.92 22.85 -5.37
CA ALA A 324 16.22 22.79 -3.94
C ALA A 324 15.24 21.91 -3.14
N VAL A 325 13.95 21.92 -3.50
CA VAL A 325 12.88 21.23 -2.77
C VAL A 325 12.68 19.80 -3.26
N ILE A 326 12.61 19.60 -4.58
CA ILE A 326 12.27 18.30 -5.21
C ILE A 326 13.53 17.55 -5.66
N GLY A 327 14.60 18.25 -6.03
CA GLY A 327 15.87 17.67 -6.50
C GLY A 327 16.44 16.54 -5.61
N PRO A 328 16.49 16.71 -4.27
CA PRO A 328 16.96 15.67 -3.35
C PRO A 328 16.15 14.36 -3.39
N HIS A 329 14.94 14.40 -3.94
CA HIS A 329 14.01 13.27 -4.01
C HIS A 329 13.97 12.59 -5.39
N LEU A 330 14.66 13.12 -6.41
CA LEU A 330 14.69 12.54 -7.76
C LEU A 330 15.15 11.06 -7.79
N PRO A 331 16.19 10.63 -7.03
CA PRO A 331 16.60 9.22 -7.01
C PRO A 331 15.52 8.27 -6.51
N ARG A 332 14.49 8.81 -5.82
CA ARG A 332 13.40 8.05 -5.21
C ARG A 332 12.11 8.03 -6.03
N GLY A 333 12.12 8.65 -7.21
CA GLY A 333 10.99 8.69 -8.14
C GLY A 333 10.32 10.06 -8.26
N ALA A 334 10.73 11.05 -7.45
CA ALA A 334 10.19 12.40 -7.62
C ALA A 334 10.58 12.99 -8.98
N SER A 335 9.78 13.93 -9.46
CA SER A 335 10.07 14.67 -10.69
C SER A 335 9.41 16.04 -10.68
N TRP A 336 9.88 16.93 -11.55
CA TRP A 336 9.25 18.23 -11.73
C TRP A 336 9.51 18.79 -13.13
N SER A 337 8.59 19.63 -13.60
CA SER A 337 8.79 20.49 -14.76
C SER A 337 8.03 21.80 -14.60
N VAL A 338 8.56 22.86 -15.21
CA VAL A 338 7.94 24.19 -15.20
C VAL A 338 7.42 24.49 -16.60
N ASP A 339 6.15 24.89 -16.68
CA ASP A 339 5.50 25.28 -17.93
C ASP A 339 5.98 26.67 -18.39
N PRO A 340 5.88 26.98 -19.70
CA PRO A 340 6.14 28.34 -20.19
C PRO A 340 5.26 29.38 -19.49
N ALA A 341 5.83 30.55 -19.21
CA ALA A 341 5.12 31.60 -18.50
C ALA A 341 3.92 32.13 -19.28
N GLU A 342 2.75 32.24 -18.65
CA GLU A 342 1.53 32.78 -19.22
C GLU A 342 1.17 34.15 -18.61
N THR A 343 0.07 34.74 -19.11
CA THR A 343 -0.46 35.98 -18.54
C THR A 343 -1.20 35.66 -17.25
N ALA A 344 -0.83 36.30 -16.14
CA ALA A 344 -1.52 36.08 -14.87
C ALA A 344 -2.93 36.71 -14.88
N PRO A 345 -3.92 36.11 -14.20
CA PRO A 345 -5.22 36.75 -14.00
C PRO A 345 -5.08 38.01 -13.11
N ALA A 346 -6.08 38.87 -13.11
CA ALA A 346 -6.09 40.06 -12.24
C ALA A 346 -6.39 39.73 -10.77
N GLU A 347 -7.07 38.62 -10.53
CA GLU A 347 -7.49 38.13 -9.21
C GLU A 347 -7.30 36.61 -9.15
N ALA A 348 -7.02 36.10 -7.96
CA ALA A 348 -6.87 34.67 -7.64
C ALA A 348 -7.81 34.27 -6.51
N ASP A 349 -8.06 32.96 -6.35
CA ASP A 349 -8.73 32.42 -5.17
C ASP A 349 -7.70 32.10 -4.07
N GLY A 350 -7.80 32.83 -2.95
CA GLY A 350 -6.92 32.66 -1.79
C GLY A 350 -7.09 31.35 -1.03
N ALA A 351 -8.10 30.52 -1.34
CA ALA A 351 -8.30 29.23 -0.69
C ALA A 351 -7.11 28.27 -0.86
N VAL A 352 -6.41 28.31 -2.00
CA VAL A 352 -5.22 27.49 -2.26
C VAL A 352 -4.05 27.91 -1.35
N ASP A 353 -3.85 29.21 -1.19
CA ASP A 353 -2.81 29.75 -0.31
C ASP A 353 -3.10 29.42 1.16
N ASP A 354 -4.36 29.56 1.58
CA ASP A 354 -4.80 29.19 2.93
C ASP A 354 -4.60 27.69 3.22
N MET A 355 -4.89 26.84 2.23
CA MET A 355 -4.68 25.40 2.33
C MET A 355 -3.18 25.05 2.43
N LEU A 356 -2.33 25.58 1.55
CA LEU A 356 -0.89 25.30 1.59
C LEU A 356 -0.23 25.90 2.85
N ALA A 357 -0.70 27.05 3.32
CA ALA A 357 -0.29 27.61 4.60
C ALA A 357 -0.72 26.72 5.78
N PHE A 358 -1.92 26.13 5.74
CA PHE A 358 -2.34 25.15 6.72
C PHE A 358 -1.43 23.91 6.73
N VAL A 359 -1.09 23.36 5.55
CA VAL A 359 -0.14 22.24 5.43
C VAL A 359 1.21 22.59 6.05
N ALA A 360 1.74 23.79 5.76
CA ALA A 360 2.99 24.26 6.35
C ALA A 360 2.92 24.38 7.88
N ARG A 361 1.83 24.97 8.42
CA ARG A 361 1.63 25.08 9.88
C ARG A 361 1.47 23.73 10.55
N LEU A 362 0.72 22.81 9.94
CA LEU A 362 0.58 21.44 10.42
C LEU A 362 1.97 20.81 10.53
N LEU A 363 2.74 20.77 9.45
CA LEU A 363 4.06 20.11 9.45
C LEU A 363 5.11 20.80 10.32
N ALA A 364 4.93 22.08 10.65
CA ALA A 364 5.80 22.84 11.55
C ALA A 364 5.38 22.82 13.03
N SER A 365 4.18 22.30 13.33
CA SER A 365 3.69 22.20 14.71
C SER A 365 4.38 21.07 15.49
N ASP A 366 4.36 21.17 16.81
CA ASP A 366 4.90 20.15 17.72
C ASP A 366 3.84 19.74 18.76
N PRO A 367 2.92 18.84 18.40
CA PRO A 367 1.91 18.33 19.32
C PRO A 367 2.45 17.20 20.23
N GLY A 368 3.76 16.93 20.23
CA GLY A 368 4.36 15.83 20.98
C GLY A 368 4.25 14.44 20.32
N PHE A 369 3.81 14.37 19.05
CA PHE A 369 3.78 13.14 18.26
C PHE A 369 4.15 13.39 16.78
N PRO A 370 4.64 12.38 16.04
CA PRO A 370 4.99 12.55 14.63
C PRO A 370 3.78 12.87 13.75
N LEU A 371 4.00 13.73 12.75
CA LEU A 371 2.96 14.19 11.83
C LEU A 371 3.14 13.63 10.42
N ALA A 372 4.34 13.78 9.84
CA ALA A 372 4.63 13.27 8.51
C ALA A 372 4.80 11.74 8.53
N ALA A 373 4.21 11.05 7.55
CA ALA A 373 4.29 9.58 7.47
C ALA A 373 5.73 9.10 7.36
N GLU A 374 6.54 9.79 6.56
CA GLU A 374 7.96 9.56 6.36
C GLU A 374 8.86 9.97 7.54
N ALA A 375 8.30 10.65 8.54
CA ALA A 375 8.98 10.96 9.80
C ALA A 375 8.58 10.00 10.94
N SER A 376 7.60 9.12 10.70
CA SER A 376 7.06 8.19 11.69
C SER A 376 7.56 6.75 11.48
N GLU A 377 7.80 6.00 12.55
CA GLU A 377 8.29 4.62 12.46
C GLU A 377 7.75 3.70 13.57
N GLY A 378 7.88 2.39 13.36
CA GLY A 378 7.50 1.39 14.36
C GLY A 378 6.04 1.56 14.78
N ARG A 379 5.81 1.90 16.05
CA ARG A 379 4.46 2.15 16.62
C ARG A 379 4.02 3.61 16.59
N GLN A 380 4.78 4.51 15.98
CA GLN A 380 4.38 5.92 15.89
C GLN A 380 3.31 6.12 14.82
N GLY A 381 2.16 6.68 15.17
CA GLY A 381 1.17 7.13 14.19
C GLY A 381 1.62 8.36 13.37
N TYR A 382 0.77 8.80 12.44
CA TYR A 382 1.00 10.01 11.63
C TYR A 382 -0.31 10.74 11.28
N SER A 383 -0.18 11.97 10.78
CA SER A 383 -1.24 12.85 10.28
C SER A 383 -0.85 13.44 8.92
N ALA A 384 -1.14 12.72 7.83
CA ALA A 384 -0.60 13.01 6.51
C ALA A 384 -1.60 13.80 5.64
N PRO A 385 -1.33 15.08 5.29
CA PRO A 385 -2.16 15.87 4.38
C PRO A 385 -1.87 15.45 2.93
N PHE A 386 -2.64 14.53 2.37
CA PHE A 386 -2.23 13.79 1.17
C PHE A 386 -2.90 14.28 -0.12
N ARG A 387 -4.09 14.88 -0.05
CA ARG A 387 -4.85 15.23 -1.26
C ARG A 387 -5.57 16.56 -1.14
N ALA A 388 -5.45 17.37 -2.19
CA ALA A 388 -6.26 18.57 -2.38
C ALA A 388 -7.35 18.29 -3.43
N ARG A 389 -8.62 18.53 -3.06
CA ARG A 389 -9.77 18.46 -3.96
C ARG A 389 -10.10 19.87 -4.46
N SER A 390 -9.72 20.16 -5.70
CA SER A 390 -9.88 21.47 -6.35
C SER A 390 -10.13 21.31 -7.85
N PRO A 391 -11.04 22.10 -8.47
CA PRO A 391 -11.93 23.06 -7.82
C PRO A 391 -13.03 22.36 -7.01
N SER A 392 -13.32 22.85 -5.81
CA SER A 392 -14.50 22.45 -5.02
C SER A 392 -15.51 23.60 -5.00
N ALA A 393 -16.81 23.32 -4.92
CA ALA A 393 -17.84 24.34 -4.96
C ALA A 393 -17.65 25.36 -3.81
N GLY A 394 -17.09 26.54 -4.13
CA GLY A 394 -16.80 27.60 -3.17
C GLY A 394 -15.54 27.41 -2.32
N GLY A 395 -14.52 26.70 -2.82
CA GLY A 395 -13.21 26.65 -2.17
C GLY A 395 -12.34 25.44 -2.53
N VAL A 396 -11.48 25.05 -1.59
CA VAL A 396 -10.58 23.88 -1.68
C VAL A 396 -10.79 22.99 -0.46
N VAL A 397 -10.72 21.67 -0.62
CA VAL A 397 -10.75 20.73 0.51
C VAL A 397 -9.45 19.93 0.59
N LEU A 398 -8.81 19.95 1.76
CA LEU A 398 -7.64 19.14 2.07
C LEU A 398 -8.07 17.86 2.81
N ASP A 399 -7.71 16.71 2.27
CA ASP A 399 -7.88 15.41 2.93
C ASP A 399 -6.61 15.07 3.72
N VAL A 400 -6.80 14.66 4.98
CA VAL A 400 -5.74 14.27 5.92
C VAL A 400 -6.01 12.86 6.46
N ARG A 401 -5.05 11.95 6.28
CA ARG A 401 -5.07 10.61 6.91
C ARG A 401 -4.56 10.70 8.34
N LEU A 402 -5.33 10.17 9.28
CA LEU A 402 -4.93 10.06 10.69
C LEU A 402 -4.78 8.58 11.02
N ARG A 403 -3.63 8.21 11.58
CA ARG A 403 -3.30 6.83 11.92
C ARG A 403 -2.65 6.77 13.28
N ASP A 404 -3.09 5.85 14.15
CA ASP A 404 -2.42 5.54 15.41
C ASP A 404 -2.74 4.13 15.92
N PHE A 405 -1.81 3.46 16.58
CA PHE A 405 -2.05 2.13 17.14
C PHE A 405 -2.89 2.20 18.42
N ASP A 406 -2.78 3.32 19.14
CA ASP A 406 -3.53 3.60 20.35
C ASP A 406 -4.81 4.39 20.00
N PRO A 407 -6.00 3.93 20.40
CA PRO A 407 -7.23 4.71 20.26
C PRO A 407 -7.12 6.13 20.83
N ASP A 408 -6.47 6.31 21.99
CA ASP A 408 -6.29 7.64 22.61
C ASP A 408 -5.34 8.51 21.76
N GLY A 409 -4.33 7.89 21.15
CA GLY A 409 -3.43 8.54 20.19
C GLY A 409 -4.17 9.02 18.93
N LEU A 410 -5.12 8.22 18.43
CA LEU A 410 -5.97 8.64 17.31
C LEU A 410 -6.84 9.85 17.68
N GLU A 411 -7.46 9.84 18.86
CA GLU A 411 -8.25 10.98 19.35
C GLU A 411 -7.40 12.25 19.51
N ALA A 412 -6.17 12.14 20.02
CA ALA A 412 -5.24 13.27 20.11
C ALA A 412 -4.93 13.90 18.73
N ARG A 413 -4.78 13.07 17.70
CA ARG A 413 -4.56 13.54 16.32
C ARG A 413 -5.78 14.25 15.75
N LYS A 414 -6.98 13.72 15.98
CA LYS A 414 -8.24 14.37 15.58
C LYS A 414 -8.38 15.74 16.24
N ALA A 415 -8.10 15.82 17.54
CA ALA A 415 -8.14 17.06 18.30
C ALA A 415 -7.16 18.11 17.77
N HIS A 416 -5.93 17.69 17.42
CA HIS A 416 -4.92 18.58 16.85
C HIS A 416 -5.33 19.17 15.49
N ILE A 417 -5.87 18.36 14.58
CA ILE A 417 -6.39 18.86 13.29
C ILE A 417 -7.55 19.85 13.52
N ALA A 418 -8.47 19.53 14.44
CA ALA A 418 -9.59 20.39 14.76
C ALA A 418 -9.14 21.72 15.41
N GLU A 419 -8.06 21.73 16.19
CA GLU A 419 -7.46 22.95 16.75
C GLU A 419 -6.83 23.83 15.66
N LEU A 420 -6.01 23.25 14.79
CA LEU A 420 -5.41 23.99 13.67
C LEU A 420 -6.45 24.57 12.72
N ALA A 421 -7.54 23.83 12.46
CA ALA A 421 -8.63 24.30 11.62
C ALA A 421 -9.38 25.47 12.25
N ARG A 422 -9.65 25.43 13.57
CA ARG A 422 -10.25 26.57 14.31
C ARG A 422 -9.40 27.83 14.27
N GLY A 423 -8.07 27.69 14.18
CA GLY A 423 -7.14 28.81 14.02
C GLY A 423 -7.12 29.43 12.62
N GLN A 424 -7.73 28.79 11.62
CA GLN A 424 -7.82 29.30 10.25
C GLN A 424 -9.18 29.95 10.02
N ALA A 425 -9.18 31.23 9.62
CA ALA A 425 -10.40 31.97 9.37
C ALA A 425 -11.26 31.29 8.28
N GLY A 426 -12.52 30.98 8.64
CA GLY A 426 -13.50 30.39 7.72
C GLY A 426 -13.30 28.91 7.41
N ALA A 427 -12.28 28.25 7.96
CA ALA A 427 -12.07 26.82 7.70
C ALA A 427 -13.08 25.95 8.46
N GLU A 428 -13.56 24.90 7.81
CA GLU A 428 -14.47 23.90 8.38
C GLU A 428 -13.77 22.54 8.38
N VAL A 429 -14.03 21.72 9.40
CA VAL A 429 -13.44 20.38 9.50
C VAL A 429 -14.51 19.33 9.75
N SER A 430 -14.45 18.23 9.00
CA SER A 430 -15.23 17.02 9.26
C SER A 430 -14.28 15.84 9.43
N ILE A 431 -14.51 15.01 10.45
CA ILE A 431 -13.66 13.86 10.75
C ILE A 431 -14.54 12.60 10.84
N VAL A 432 -14.13 11.53 10.19
CA VAL A 432 -14.81 10.23 10.20
C VAL A 432 -13.83 9.10 10.51
N ASP A 433 -14.27 8.13 11.31
CA ASP A 433 -13.51 6.91 11.58
C ASP A 433 -13.58 5.95 10.40
N GLN A 434 -12.50 5.20 10.17
CA GLN A 434 -12.36 4.27 9.04
C GLN A 434 -12.33 2.81 9.51
N TYR A 435 -11.37 2.44 10.35
CA TYR A 435 -11.22 1.08 10.88
C TYR A 435 -10.46 1.09 12.22
N VAL A 436 -10.52 -0.04 12.93
CA VAL A 436 -9.91 -0.23 14.25
C VAL A 436 -8.72 -1.20 14.21
N ASN A 437 -7.94 -1.21 15.28
CA ASN A 437 -6.82 -2.14 15.46
C ASN A 437 -7.34 -3.55 15.81
N MET A 438 -6.89 -4.57 15.07
CA MET A 438 -7.20 -5.99 15.27
C MET A 438 -6.57 -6.58 16.53
N GLY A 439 -5.50 -5.98 17.06
CA GLY A 439 -4.71 -6.49 18.19
C GLY A 439 -5.51 -6.93 19.40
N PRO A 440 -6.32 -6.04 19.99
CA PRO A 440 -7.20 -6.38 21.09
C PRO A 440 -8.17 -7.53 20.76
N ARG A 441 -8.57 -7.67 19.50
CA ARG A 441 -9.51 -8.71 19.01
C ARG A 441 -8.83 -10.07 18.77
N LEU A 442 -7.50 -10.10 18.63
CA LEU A 442 -6.71 -11.33 18.45
C LEU A 442 -6.05 -11.81 19.75
N ALA A 443 -6.19 -11.06 20.85
CA ALA A 443 -5.50 -11.34 22.11
C ALA A 443 -5.83 -12.71 22.72
N ASP A 444 -7.02 -13.24 22.46
CA ASP A 444 -7.48 -14.55 22.92
C ASP A 444 -7.16 -15.70 21.95
N ARG A 445 -6.49 -15.40 20.81
CA ARG A 445 -6.11 -16.38 19.77
C ARG A 445 -4.58 -16.46 19.56
N PRO A 446 -3.79 -16.75 20.61
CA PRO A 446 -2.33 -16.75 20.53
C PRO A 446 -1.78 -17.85 19.60
N GLU A 447 -2.58 -18.85 19.24
CA GLU A 447 -2.21 -19.92 18.32
C GLU A 447 -1.88 -19.41 16.91
N LEU A 448 -2.57 -18.37 16.41
CA LEU A 448 -2.29 -17.79 15.10
C LEU A 448 -0.85 -17.26 15.03
N ARG A 449 -0.45 -16.49 16.04
CA ARG A 449 0.91 -16.01 16.17
C ARG A 449 1.90 -17.17 16.30
N ARG A 450 1.59 -18.16 17.15
CA ARG A 450 2.45 -19.31 17.42
C ARG A 450 2.71 -20.15 16.17
N TRP A 451 1.67 -20.50 15.40
CA TRP A 451 1.82 -21.35 14.20
C TRP A 451 2.75 -20.71 13.17
N ALA A 452 2.58 -19.43 12.90
CA ALA A 452 3.43 -18.70 11.95
C ALA A 452 4.90 -18.62 12.42
N LEU A 453 5.12 -18.33 13.70
CA LEU A 453 6.46 -18.30 14.30
C LEU A 453 7.14 -19.67 14.30
N ASP A 454 6.42 -20.71 14.71
CA ASP A 454 6.94 -22.08 14.73
C ASP A 454 7.22 -22.60 13.32
N ALA A 455 6.43 -22.18 12.32
CA ALA A 455 6.62 -22.55 10.93
C ALA A 455 7.93 -21.97 10.41
N ALA A 456 8.17 -20.68 10.65
CA ALA A 456 9.38 -20.01 10.23
C ALA A 456 10.64 -20.59 10.90
N ARG A 457 10.55 -20.91 12.20
CA ARG A 457 11.62 -21.63 12.92
C ARG A 457 12.00 -22.94 12.25
N ALA A 458 11.04 -23.69 11.70
CA ALA A 458 11.31 -24.97 11.08
C ALA A 458 11.89 -24.89 9.67
N VAL A 459 11.59 -23.83 8.92
CA VAL A 459 12.24 -23.57 7.62
C VAL A 459 13.55 -22.79 7.75
N GLY A 460 13.91 -22.36 8.97
CA GLY A 460 15.16 -21.66 9.24
C GLY A 460 15.17 -20.20 8.80
N VAL A 461 14.00 -19.58 8.62
CA VAL A 461 13.88 -18.17 8.22
C VAL A 461 13.71 -17.26 9.43
N ARG A 462 14.18 -16.02 9.30
CA ARG A 462 14.07 -15.01 10.35
C ARG A 462 12.68 -14.35 10.28
N VAL A 463 11.85 -14.58 11.29
CA VAL A 463 10.56 -13.89 11.43
C VAL A 463 10.74 -12.45 11.88
N ARG A 464 9.85 -11.59 11.37
CA ARG A 464 9.66 -10.23 11.84
C ARG A 464 8.25 -10.08 12.38
N GLU A 465 8.11 -9.92 13.68
CA GLU A 465 6.82 -9.50 14.23
C GLU A 465 6.75 -7.99 14.15
N VAL A 466 5.98 -7.50 13.19
CA VAL A 466 5.83 -6.07 12.94
C VAL A 466 4.35 -5.71 12.94
N PRO A 467 3.97 -4.61 13.60
CA PRO A 467 2.59 -4.16 13.54
C PRO A 467 2.34 -3.49 12.17
N ILE A 468 1.16 -3.72 11.59
CA ILE A 468 0.79 -3.16 10.28
C ILE A 468 0.53 -1.67 10.42
N ARG A 469 1.21 -0.89 9.60
CA ARG A 469 1.06 0.57 9.56
C ARG A 469 0.03 1.00 8.50
N GLY A 470 -1.11 0.29 8.49
CA GLY A 470 -2.21 0.39 7.53
C GLY A 470 -3.48 -0.31 8.03
N GLY A 471 -4.41 -0.58 7.11
CA GLY A 471 -5.59 -1.42 7.33
C GLY A 471 -5.34 -2.83 6.81
N THR A 472 -6.27 -3.76 7.05
CA THR A 472 -6.17 -5.15 6.54
C THR A 472 -7.52 -5.72 6.07
N GLY A 473 -8.59 -4.91 6.13
CA GLY A 473 -9.93 -5.32 5.73
C GLY A 473 -10.52 -6.51 6.52
N VAL A 474 -9.98 -6.83 7.70
CA VAL A 474 -10.39 -8.02 8.46
C VAL A 474 -11.60 -7.81 9.38
N ASP A 475 -12.05 -6.56 9.59
CA ASP A 475 -13.12 -6.21 10.54
C ASP A 475 -14.38 -7.09 10.37
N PRO A 476 -14.90 -7.35 9.15
CA PRO A 476 -16.09 -8.18 8.98
C PRO A 476 -15.90 -9.63 9.45
N PHE A 477 -14.68 -10.17 9.36
CA PHE A 477 -14.36 -11.52 9.85
C PHE A 477 -14.28 -11.55 11.37
N LEU A 478 -13.62 -10.55 11.96
CA LEU A 478 -13.53 -10.41 13.42
C LEU A 478 -14.91 -10.27 14.07
N ASP A 479 -15.84 -9.59 13.41
CA ASP A 479 -17.22 -9.43 13.87
C ASP A 479 -18.05 -10.71 13.78
N LYS A 480 -17.62 -11.67 12.96
CA LYS A 480 -18.20 -13.03 12.89
C LYS A 480 -17.47 -14.05 13.76
N GLY A 481 -16.47 -13.62 14.55
CA GLY A 481 -15.68 -14.51 15.40
C GLY A 481 -14.62 -15.31 14.65
N VAL A 482 -14.32 -14.94 13.40
CA VAL A 482 -13.24 -15.51 12.60
C VAL A 482 -11.99 -14.66 12.88
N ALA A 483 -11.04 -15.21 13.63
CA ALA A 483 -9.81 -14.50 13.96
C ALA A 483 -8.85 -14.56 12.77
N VAL A 484 -8.48 -13.40 12.25
CA VAL A 484 -7.62 -13.28 11.05
C VAL A 484 -6.37 -12.48 11.42
N ALA A 485 -5.21 -13.13 11.34
CA ALA A 485 -3.90 -12.46 11.40
C ALA A 485 -3.39 -12.16 9.98
N ASN A 486 -2.26 -11.48 9.84
CA ASN A 486 -1.60 -11.29 8.54
C ASN A 486 -0.21 -11.92 8.52
N VAL A 487 0.22 -12.38 7.35
CA VAL A 487 1.57 -12.88 7.11
C VAL A 487 2.19 -12.26 5.85
N GLY A 488 3.51 -12.09 5.88
CA GLY A 488 4.31 -11.54 4.80
C GLY A 488 4.33 -12.34 3.51
N THR A 489 4.54 -11.63 2.39
CA THR A 489 4.76 -12.22 1.07
C THR A 489 6.21 -12.02 0.56
N GLY A 490 6.92 -11.01 1.07
CA GLY A 490 8.36 -10.87 0.87
C GLY A 490 8.78 -10.11 -0.39
N TYR A 491 8.31 -8.87 -0.51
CA TYR A 491 8.66 -7.94 -1.58
C TYR A 491 9.05 -6.57 -1.02
N PHE A 492 9.50 -5.69 -1.91
CA PHE A 492 9.85 -4.31 -1.58
C PHE A 492 9.12 -3.34 -2.51
N ALA A 493 8.82 -2.15 -1.98
CA ALA A 493 8.17 -1.02 -2.64
C ALA A 493 6.80 -1.32 -3.27
N PRO A 494 5.82 -1.79 -2.47
CA PRO A 494 4.41 -1.95 -2.88
C PRO A 494 3.86 -0.74 -3.62
N GLU A 495 2.98 -1.01 -4.59
CA GLU A 495 2.27 -0.01 -5.40
C GLU A 495 3.20 0.97 -6.13
N SER A 496 4.42 0.55 -6.41
CA SER A 496 5.41 1.40 -7.05
C SER A 496 6.14 0.67 -8.17
N GLU A 497 6.62 1.44 -9.14
CA GLU A 497 7.44 0.94 -10.24
C GLU A 497 8.79 0.33 -9.80
N LYS A 498 9.11 0.45 -8.50
CA LYS A 498 10.31 -0.09 -7.85
C LYS A 498 10.10 -1.49 -7.25
N GLU A 499 8.93 -2.11 -7.46
CA GLU A 499 8.60 -3.45 -6.94
C GLU A 499 9.70 -4.49 -7.24
N ILE A 500 10.13 -5.22 -6.22
CA ILE A 500 11.06 -6.36 -6.35
C ILE A 500 10.74 -7.49 -5.36
N THR A 501 11.06 -8.72 -5.75
CA THR A 501 11.17 -9.89 -4.86
C THR A 501 12.36 -10.74 -5.31
N SER A 502 12.48 -11.99 -4.88
CA SER A 502 13.50 -12.92 -5.40
C SER A 502 12.98 -14.35 -5.51
N LEU A 503 13.67 -15.15 -6.32
CA LEU A 503 13.39 -16.57 -6.48
C LEU A 503 13.50 -17.33 -5.14
N GLN A 504 14.54 -17.04 -4.38
CA GLN A 504 14.82 -17.64 -3.08
C GLN A 504 13.76 -17.24 -2.05
N MET A 505 13.30 -15.99 -2.08
CA MET A 505 12.26 -15.51 -1.17
C MET A 505 10.94 -16.23 -1.41
N MET A 506 10.55 -16.41 -2.67
CA MET A 506 9.34 -17.16 -3.03
C MET A 506 9.41 -18.62 -2.60
N ALA A 507 10.54 -19.29 -2.82
CA ALA A 507 10.72 -20.68 -2.40
C ALA A 507 10.60 -20.85 -0.87
N ALA A 508 11.22 -19.95 -0.12
CA ALA A 508 11.17 -19.96 1.32
C ALA A 508 9.76 -19.65 1.87
N HIS A 509 9.00 -18.74 1.26
CA HIS A 509 7.60 -18.47 1.64
C HIS A 509 6.69 -19.67 1.38
N ALA A 510 6.84 -20.34 0.23
CA ALA A 510 6.08 -21.55 -0.06
C ALA A 510 6.33 -22.65 0.99
N ARG A 511 7.59 -22.86 1.42
CA ARG A 511 7.91 -23.78 2.53
C ARG A 511 7.31 -23.32 3.86
N TRP A 512 7.37 -22.02 4.13
CA TRP A 512 6.84 -21.45 5.37
C TRP A 512 5.33 -21.67 5.49
N LEU A 513 4.56 -21.43 4.43
CA LEU A 513 3.12 -21.69 4.43
C LEU A 513 2.79 -23.19 4.57
N VAL A 514 3.58 -24.08 3.97
CA VAL A 514 3.43 -25.54 4.18
C VAL A 514 3.62 -25.90 5.66
N GLU A 515 4.65 -25.37 6.32
CA GLU A 515 4.88 -25.59 7.75
C GLU A 515 3.78 -24.98 8.63
N LEU A 516 3.22 -23.83 8.21
CA LEU A 516 2.15 -23.12 8.91
C LEU A 516 0.87 -23.96 8.92
N VAL A 517 0.42 -24.43 7.76
CA VAL A 517 -0.79 -25.29 7.69
C VAL A 517 -0.57 -26.63 8.38
N ALA A 518 0.66 -27.17 8.35
CA ALA A 518 0.99 -28.40 9.06
C ALA A 518 0.92 -28.23 10.59
N ARG A 519 1.23 -27.05 11.12
CA ARG A 519 1.07 -26.74 12.55
C ARG A 519 -0.38 -26.53 12.96
N ALA A 520 -1.14 -25.84 12.12
CA ALA A 520 -2.57 -25.67 12.34
C ALA A 520 -3.30 -27.02 12.44
N ALA A 521 -2.76 -28.08 11.83
CA ALA A 521 -3.29 -29.45 11.94
C ALA A 521 -3.24 -30.03 13.37
N HIS A 522 -2.46 -29.44 14.28
CA HIS A 522 -2.18 -30.00 15.61
C HIS A 522 -2.76 -29.20 16.79
N GLY A 523 -3.51 -28.12 16.53
CA GLY A 523 -4.07 -27.25 17.58
C GLY A 523 -3.07 -26.23 18.11
#